data_AF-A0A8S3ZZR6-F1
#
_entry.id   AF-A0A8S3ZZR6-F1
#
_cell.length_a   1.000
_cell.length_b   1.000
_cell.length_c   1.000
_cell.angle_alpha   90.00
_cell.angle_beta   90.00
_cell.angle_gamma   90.00
#
_symmetry.space_group_name_H-M   'P 1'
#
loop_
_entity.id
_entity.type
_entity.pdbx_description
1 polymer ?
#
loop_
_entity_poly.entity_id
_entity_poly.type
_entity_poly.pdbx_seq_one_letter_code
_entity_poly.pdbx_strand_id
1 'polypeptide(L)' 'LTGRSRTIFQNSRSVVVYSRTGDWWTIQVGVEGAPQLQSYTFKFGEPYYSLNVDETPLK' A
#
# COMPACT_ATOMS: atom_id res chain seq x y z
N LEU A 1 10.81 7.01 -10.67
CA LEU A 1 11.42 7.34 -9.36
C LEU A 1 12.63 8.25 -9.56
N THR A 2 12.56 9.51 -9.13
CA THR A 2 13.74 10.40 -9.12
C THR A 2 14.74 9.91 -8.05
N GLY A 3 16.02 10.31 -8.17
CA GLY A 3 17.13 9.74 -7.38
C GLY A 3 16.96 9.79 -5.86
N ARG A 4 16.18 10.75 -5.33
CA ARG A 4 15.87 10.87 -3.90
C ARG A 4 14.90 9.79 -3.41
N SER A 5 13.86 9.49 -4.20
CA SER A 5 12.89 8.43 -3.88
C SER A 5 13.54 7.05 -3.91
N ARG A 6 14.46 6.79 -4.86
CA ARG A 6 15.14 5.49 -5.00
C ARG A 6 15.99 5.13 -3.77
N THR A 7 16.64 6.10 -3.14
CA THR A 7 17.49 5.87 -1.97
C THR A 7 16.66 5.60 -0.70
N ILE A 8 15.49 6.26 -0.58
CA ILE A 8 14.53 5.98 0.50
C ILE A 8 13.99 4.55 0.38
N PHE A 9 13.66 4.10 -0.84
CA PHE A 9 13.15 2.74 -1.07
C PHE A 9 14.19 1.63 -0.87
N GLN A 10 15.47 1.89 -1.16
CA GLN A 10 16.52 0.86 -1.06
C GLN A 10 16.85 0.44 0.37
N ASN A 11 16.68 1.34 1.34
CA ASN A 11 16.90 1.05 2.76
C ASN A 11 15.60 0.97 3.57
N SER A 12 14.45 1.22 2.95
CA SER A 12 13.16 1.08 3.61
C SER A 12 12.78 -0.38 3.79
N ARG A 13 12.14 -0.68 4.92
CA ARG A 13 11.40 -1.93 5.10
C ARG A 13 9.94 -1.67 4.75
N SER A 14 9.40 -2.43 3.82
CA SER A 14 7.97 -2.36 3.51
C SER A 14 7.17 -3.00 4.63
N VAL A 15 6.06 -2.37 4.99
CA VAL A 15 5.07 -2.91 5.93
C VAL A 15 3.81 -3.24 5.13
N VAL A 16 3.34 -4.48 5.29
CA VAL A 16 2.06 -4.94 4.74
C VAL A 16 1.25 -5.58 5.86
N VAL A 17 0.05 -5.05 6.13
CA VAL A 17 -0.87 -5.57 7.13
C VAL A 17 -2.19 -5.93 6.46
N TYR A 18 -2.68 -7.13 6.73
CA TYR A 18 -3.99 -7.59 6.29
C TYR A 18 -4.93 -7.70 7.48
N SER A 19 -6.14 -7.20 7.31
CA SER A 19 -7.23 -7.43 8.26
C SER A 19 -8.52 -7.74 7.52
N ARG A 20 -9.46 -8.42 8.19
CA ARG A 20 -10.72 -8.85 7.61
C ARG A 20 -11.86 -8.58 8.57
N THR A 21 -12.94 -8.00 8.07
CA THR A 21 -14.20 -7.80 8.80
C THR A 21 -15.36 -8.31 7.95
N GLY A 22 -15.92 -9.47 8.29
CA GLY A 22 -16.92 -10.14 7.46
C GLY A 22 -16.34 -10.50 6.09
N ASP A 23 -16.94 -9.99 5.01
CA ASP A 23 -16.46 -10.21 3.63
C ASP A 23 -15.48 -9.14 3.14
N TRP A 24 -15.25 -8.10 3.94
CA TRP A 24 -14.33 -7.02 3.60
C TRP A 24 -12.92 -7.35 4.04
N TRP A 25 -11.99 -7.15 3.13
CA TRP A 25 -10.56 -7.22 3.35
C TRP A 25 -9.98 -5.82 3.33
N THR A 26 -9.10 -5.53 4.29
CA THR A 26 -8.32 -4.31 4.32
C THR A 26 -6.84 -4.65 4.23
N ILE A 27 -6.16 -4.08 3.24
CA ILE A 27 -4.71 -4.12 3.11
C ILE A 27 -4.14 -2.74 3.41
N GLN A 28 -3.17 -2.68 4.32
CA GLN A 28 -2.39 -1.50 4.62
C GLN A 28 -0.98 -1.71 4.11
N VAL A 29 -0.49 -0.81 3.26
CA VAL A 29 0.83 -0.87 2.63
C VAL A 29 1.59 0.41 2.88
N GLY A 30 2.86 0.31 3.23
CA GLY A 30 3.74 1.46 3.29
C GLY A 30 5.16 1.09 3.67
N VAL A 31 5.87 2.05 4.26
CA VAL A 31 7.27 1.93 4.67
C VAL A 31 7.37 2.10 6.17
N GLU A 32 8.12 1.23 6.84
CA GLU A 32 8.44 1.32 8.26
C GLU A 32 9.05 2.70 8.58
N GLY A 33 8.46 3.41 9.54
CA GLY A 33 8.88 4.77 9.92
C GLY A 33 8.32 5.90 9.04
N ALA A 34 7.57 5.60 7.97
CA ALA A 34 6.86 6.63 7.21
C ALA A 34 5.60 7.09 7.98
N PRO A 35 5.25 8.39 7.91
CA PRO A 35 4.09 8.93 8.64
C PRO A 35 2.74 8.45 8.08
N GLN A 36 2.72 7.86 6.88
CA GLN A 36 1.50 7.44 6.19
C GLN A 36 1.61 6.02 5.64
N LEU A 37 0.64 5.19 6.01
CA LEU A 37 0.35 3.91 5.37
C LEU A 37 -0.86 4.10 4.45
N GLN A 38 -0.80 3.56 3.25
CA GLN A 38 -1.95 3.54 2.34
C GLN A 38 -2.85 2.36 2.70
N SER A 39 -4.15 2.59 2.79
CA SER A 39 -5.12 1.57 3.21
C SER A 39 -6.17 1.38 2.13
N TYR A 40 -6.39 0.15 1.70
CA TYR A 40 -7.42 -0.21 0.72
C TYR A 40 -8.35 -1.24 1.31
N THR A 41 -9.65 -1.02 1.14
CA THR A 41 -10.69 -1.97 1.56
C THR A 41 -11.43 -2.47 0.34
N PHE A 42 -11.54 -3.79 0.21
CA PHE A 42 -12.12 -4.46 -0.96
C PHE A 42 -12.81 -5.76 -0.57
N LYS A 43 -13.60 -6.30 -1.50
CA LYS A 43 -14.14 -7.66 -1.41
C LYS A 43 -13.49 -8.53 -2.47
N PHE A 44 -13.31 -9.82 -2.17
CA PHE A 44 -12.83 -10.74 -3.18
C PHE A 44 -13.83 -10.87 -4.33
N GLY A 45 -13.31 -10.83 -5.57
CA GLY A 45 -14.12 -10.90 -6.78
C GLY A 45 -14.74 -9.57 -7.23
N GLU A 46 -14.65 -8.51 -6.42
CA GLU A 46 -15.08 -7.17 -6.82
C GLU A 46 -13.87 -6.30 -7.20
N PRO A 47 -13.97 -5.50 -8.29
CA PRO A 47 -12.92 -4.55 -8.64
C PRO A 47 -12.82 -3.47 -7.55
N TYR A 48 -11.59 -3.06 -7.24
CA TYR A 48 -11.34 -1.96 -6.32
C TYR A 48 -10.21 -1.09 -6.83
N TYR A 49 -10.27 0.21 -6.50
CA TYR A 49 -9.20 1.14 -6.82
C TYR A 49 -8.07 1.01 -5.80
N SER A 50 -6.84 0.85 -6.31
CA SER A 50 -5.63 0.94 -5.51
C SER A 50 -4.59 1.79 -6.22
N LEU A 51 -3.66 2.33 -5.44
CA LEU A 51 -2.52 3.09 -5.95
C LEU A 51 -1.24 2.30 -5.61
N ASN A 52 -0.19 2.55 -6.37
CA ASN A 52 1.16 2.23 -5.97
C ASN A 52 1.58 3.12 -4.79
N VAL A 53 2.68 2.75 -4.14
CA VAL A 53 3.27 3.58 -3.07
C VAL A 53 3.71 4.97 -3.58
N ASP A 54 3.89 5.13 -4.89
CA ASP A 54 4.19 6.40 -5.56
C ASP A 54 2.93 7.13 -6.11
N GLU A 55 1.75 6.75 -5.63
CA GLU A 55 0.43 7.35 -5.95
C GLU A 55 -0.04 7.14 -7.40
N THR A 56 0.69 6.35 -8.20
CA THR A 56 0.22 5.97 -9.55
C THR A 56 -0.86 4.88 -9.46
N PRO A 57 -1.90 4.87 -10.30
CA PRO A 57 -2.94 3.83 -10.24
C PRO A 57 -2.39 2.42 -10.45
N LEU A 58 -2.79 1.47 -9.60
CA LEU A 58 -2.65 0.05 -9.88
C LEU A 58 -3.75 -0.35 -10.87
N LYS A 59 -3.37 -0.90 -12.02
CA LYS A 59 -4.30 -1.51 -12.98
C LYS A 59 -4.57 -2.96 -12.61
#